data_AF-A0A2V6Z8H5-F1
#
_entry.id   AF-A0A2V6Z8H5-F1
#
_cell.length_a   1.000
_cell.length_b   1.000
_cell.length_c   1.000
_cell.angle_alpha   90.00
_cell.angle_beta   90.00
_cell.angle_gamma   90.00
#
_symmetry.space_group_name_H-M   'P 1'
#
loop_
_entity.id
_entity.type
_entity.pdbx_description
1 polymer ?
#
loop_
_entity_poly.entity_id
_entity_poly.type
_entity_poly.pdbx_seq_one_letter_code
_entity_poly.pdbx_strand_id
1 'polypeptide(L)' 'LPDAENIRPTPRVQVVMHMDGWGPPWLKFDSYKDYIVQHPVAFTGFKFFYHNDTKSGEPMLTELEVLQLLPRPLYLQYQ' A
#
# COMPACT_ATOMS: atom_id res chain seq x y z
N LEU A 1 -3.22 3.89 13.31
CA LEU A 1 -1.82 4.41 13.30
C LEU A 1 -1.81 5.79 13.95
N PRO A 2 -1.43 5.92 15.24
CA PRO A 2 -1.60 7.19 15.98
C PRO A 2 -0.76 8.35 15.41
N ASP A 3 0.38 8.05 14.78
CA ASP A 3 1.28 9.10 14.27
C ASP A 3 0.85 9.64 12.89
N ALA A 4 0.12 8.84 12.10
CA ALA A 4 -0.32 9.23 10.76
C ALA A 4 -1.22 10.47 10.79
N GLU A 5 -2.06 10.59 11.82
CA GLU A 5 -2.99 11.72 12.03
C GLU A 5 -2.27 13.04 12.27
N ASN A 6 -1.00 13.00 12.69
CA ASN A 6 -0.19 14.19 12.94
C ASN A 6 0.54 14.69 11.67
N ILE A 7 0.50 13.93 10.57
CA ILE A 7 1.15 14.32 9.32
C ILE A 7 0.29 15.37 8.62
N ARG A 8 0.81 16.59 8.49
CA ARG A 8 0.14 17.71 7.83
C ARG A 8 0.76 17.99 6.46
N PRO A 9 -0.05 18.18 5.40
CA PRO A 9 0.46 18.56 4.09
C PRO A 9 1.24 19.88 4.14
N THR A 10 2.38 19.93 3.47
CA THR A 10 3.15 21.17 3.29
C THR A 10 3.61 21.26 1.83
N PRO A 11 3.83 22.47 1.28
CA PRO A 11 4.34 22.61 -0.08
C PRO A 11 5.82 22.20 -0.23
N ARG A 12 6.53 21.97 0.89
CA ARG A 12 7.97 21.69 0.88
C ARG A 12 8.30 20.19 0.90
N VAL A 13 7.36 19.37 1.37
CA VAL A 13 7.55 17.92 1.54
C VAL A 13 6.29 17.19 1.12
N GLN A 14 6.46 16.20 0.26
CA GLN A 14 5.42 15.27 -0.14
C GLN A 14 5.65 13.92 0.55
N VAL A 15 4.57 13.33 1.05
CA VAL A 15 4.63 12.06 1.80
C VAL A 15 3.87 11.00 1.03
N VAL A 16 4.53 9.87 0.78
CA VAL A 16 3.91 8.66 0.24
C VAL A 16 3.79 7.65 1.39
N MET A 17 2.57 7.28 1.75
CA MET A 17 2.31 6.18 2.65
C MET A 17 2.05 4.92 1.82
N HIS A 18 2.88 3.90 1.94
CA HIS A 18 2.67 2.64 1.22
C HIS A 18 1.98 1.57 2.07
N MET A 19 1.20 0.71 1.42
CA MET A 19 0.76 -0.54 2.04
C MET A 19 1.96 -1.49 2.10
N ASP A 20 2.37 -1.82 3.32
CA ASP A 20 3.53 -2.67 3.62
C ASP A 20 3.08 -3.93 4.37
N GLY A 21 2.82 -4.98 3.61
CA GLY A 21 2.41 -6.28 4.13
C GLY A 21 2.63 -7.33 3.05
N TRP A 22 3.04 -8.52 3.46
CA TRP A 22 3.26 -9.67 2.57
C TRP A 22 2.14 -10.69 2.73
N GLY A 23 2.03 -11.57 1.73
CA GLY A 23 1.07 -12.67 1.72
C GLY A 23 0.03 -12.53 0.62
N PRO A 24 -1.09 -13.26 0.73
CA PRO A 24 -1.99 -13.45 -0.38
C PRO A 24 -2.77 -12.17 -0.75
N PRO A 25 -3.29 -12.08 -1.98
CA PRO A 25 -4.00 -10.90 -2.50
C PRO A 25 -5.06 -10.31 -1.57
N TRP A 26 -5.92 -11.15 -0.97
CA TRP A 26 -7.01 -10.67 -0.12
C TRP A 26 -6.49 -9.96 1.15
N LEU A 27 -5.45 -10.50 1.79
CA LEU A 27 -4.87 -9.91 2.99
C LEU A 27 -4.24 -8.54 2.69
N LYS A 28 -3.65 -8.41 1.49
CA LYS A 28 -3.12 -7.14 1.01
C LYS A 28 -4.21 -6.11 0.74
N PHE A 29 -5.34 -6.52 0.17
CA PHE A 29 -6.49 -5.63 -0.02
C PHE A 29 -7.13 -5.20 1.30
N ASP A 30 -7.26 -6.11 2.26
CA ASP A 30 -7.77 -5.80 3.59
C ASP A 30 -6.84 -4.82 4.30
N SER A 31 -5.52 -5.06 4.25
CA SER A 31 -4.52 -4.14 4.81
C SER A 31 -4.55 -2.77 4.12
N TYR A 32 -4.74 -2.74 2.80
CA TYR A 32 -4.89 -1.48 2.06
C TYR A 32 -6.10 -0.68 2.55
N LYS A 33 -7.24 -1.35 2.72
CA LYS A 33 -8.45 -0.75 3.25
C LYS A 33 -8.25 -0.23 4.68
N ASP A 34 -7.66 -1.03 5.55
CA ASP A 34 -7.57 -0.72 6.98
C ASP A 34 -6.53 0.36 7.30
N TYR A 35 -5.46 0.47 6.51
CA TYR A 35 -4.39 1.42 6.82
C TYR A 35 -4.30 2.59 5.85
N ILE A 36 -4.50 2.36 4.54
CA ILE A 36 -4.36 3.43 3.54
C ILE A 36 -5.68 4.20 3.38
N VAL A 37 -6.81 3.48 3.32
CA VAL A 37 -8.12 4.12 3.11
C VAL A 37 -8.64 4.75 4.39
N GLN A 38 -8.52 4.08 5.55
CA GLN A 38 -9.00 4.63 6.82
C GLN A 38 -8.09 5.75 7.37
N HIS A 39 -6.80 5.74 7.04
CA HIS A 39 -5.84 6.75 7.51
C HIS A 39 -5.08 7.41 6.34
N PRO A 40 -5.77 8.14 5.45
CA PRO A 40 -5.14 8.73 4.27
C PRO A 40 -4.20 9.88 4.66
N VAL A 41 -3.04 9.96 4.00
CA VAL A 41 -2.08 11.06 4.18
C VAL A 41 -2.11 11.99 2.96
N ALA A 42 -1.10 11.93 2.08
CA ALA A 42 -1.01 12.79 0.89
C ALA A 42 -1.03 11.93 -0.38
N PHE A 43 -0.09 11.00 -0.48
CA PHE A 43 -0.03 10.02 -1.57
C PHE A 43 0.03 8.61 -1.01
N THR A 44 -0.40 7.66 -1.82
CA THR A 44 -0.36 6.23 -1.50
C THR A 44 0.69 5.52 -2.35
N GLY A 45 1.28 4.46 -1.80
CA GLY A 45 2.10 3.51 -2.54
C GLY A 45 1.72 2.06 -2.21
N PHE A 46 2.36 1.12 -2.89
CA PHE A 46 2.12 -0.30 -2.68
C PHE A 46 3.44 -1.07 -2.77
N LYS A 47 3.64 -2.02 -1.85
CA LYS A 47 4.85 -2.85 -1.81
C LYS A 47 4.55 -4.30 -2.16
N PHE A 48 5.29 -4.80 -3.15
CA PHE A 48 5.32 -6.20 -3.55
C PHE A 48 6.50 -6.90 -2.92
N PHE A 49 6.33 -8.18 -2.58
CA PHE A 49 7.39 -9.04 -2.08
C PHE A 49 7.47 -10.30 -2.94
N TYR A 50 8.49 -10.41 -3.80
CA TYR A 50 8.57 -11.50 -4.78
C TYR A 50 8.56 -12.89 -4.13
N HIS A 51 9.36 -13.07 -3.07
CA HIS A 51 9.48 -14.35 -2.39
C HIS A 51 8.37 -14.56 -1.36
N ASN A 52 8.03 -13.54 -0.57
CA ASN A 52 7.10 -13.72 0.55
C ASN A 52 5.63 -13.79 0.11
N ASP A 53 5.25 -13.08 -0.95
CA ASP A 53 3.86 -13.13 -1.44
C ASP A 53 3.53 -14.48 -2.08
N THR A 54 4.54 -15.19 -2.60
CA THR A 54 4.39 -16.48 -3.28
C THR A 54 4.81 -17.68 -2.42
N LYS A 55 5.26 -17.45 -1.18
CA LYS A 55 5.84 -18.48 -0.31
C LYS A 55 4.90 -19.65 -0.02
N SER A 56 3.60 -19.37 0.06
CA SER A 56 2.57 -20.37 0.35
C SER A 56 1.86 -20.87 -0.93
N GLY A 57 2.35 -20.48 -2.11
CA GLY A 57 1.85 -20.92 -3.41
C GLY A 57 0.79 -20.03 -4.04
N GLU A 58 0.36 -18.98 -3.36
CA GLU A 58 -0.58 -18.00 -3.89
C GLU A 58 0.08 -17.08 -4.93
N PRO A 59 -0.70 -16.60 -5.92
CA PRO A 59 -0.18 -15.65 -6.90
C PRO A 59 0.08 -14.29 -6.25
N MET A 60 1.13 -13.62 -6.71
CA MET A 60 1.34 -12.21 -6.42
C MET A 60 0.27 -11.37 -7.13
N LEU A 61 -0.14 -10.27 -6.50
CA LEU A 61 -0.97 -9.26 -7.15
C LEU A 61 -0.27 -8.69 -8.39
N THR A 62 -1.06 -8.35 -9.41
CA THR A 62 -0.59 -7.62 -10.58
C THR A 62 -0.65 -6.11 -10.36
N GLU A 63 0.16 -5.37 -11.10
CA GLU A 63 0.12 -3.90 -11.08
C GLU A 63 -1.26 -3.38 -11.50
N LEU A 64 -1.92 -4.05 -12.45
CA LEU A 64 -3.24 -3.66 -12.92
C LEU A 64 -4.30 -3.78 -11.82
N GLU A 65 -4.26 -4.85 -11.03
CA GLU A 65 -5.16 -5.00 -9.87
C GLU A 65 -4.89 -3.92 -8.82
N VAL A 66 -3.62 -3.60 -8.56
CA VAL A 66 -3.24 -2.56 -7.60
C VAL A 66 -3.62 -1.16 -8.07
N LEU A 67 -3.52 -0.86 -9.37
CA LEU A 67 -3.91 0.44 -9.95
C LEU A 67 -5.42 0.68 -9.95
N GLN A 68 -6.24 -0.36 -9.72
CA GLN A 68 -7.68 -0.24 -9.54
C GLN A 68 -8.09 0.18 -8.12
N LEU A 69 -7.16 0.16 -7.16
CA LEU A 69 -7.44 0.57 -5.78
C LEU A 69 -7.71 2.08 -5.67
N LEU A 70 -8.52 2.45 -4.68
CA LEU A 70 -8.82 3.83 -4.31
C LEU A 70 -8.45 4.06 -2.84
N PRO A 71 -7.60 5.05 -2.51
CA PRO A 71 -6.90 5.96 -3.43
C PRO A 71 -5.95 5.21 -4.37
N ARG A 72 -5.65 5.74 -5.56
CA ARG A 72 -4.78 5.05 -6.53
C ARG A 72 -3.31 5.16 -6.13
N PRO A 73 -2.56 4.05 -5.98
CA PRO A 73 -1.12 4.09 -5.69
C PRO A 73 -0.33 4.89 -6.74
N LEU A 74 0.48 5.85 -6.27
CA LEU A 74 1.37 6.67 -7.10
C LEU A 74 2.75 6.02 -7.29
N TYR A 75 3.14 5.18 -6.33
CA TYR A 75 4.45 4.56 -6.24
C TYR A 75 4.32 3.07 -5.96
N LEU A 76 5.00 2.25 -6.75
CA LEU A 76 5.09 0.81 -6.55
C LEU A 76 6.53 0.44 -6.20
N GLN A 77 6.71 -0.30 -5.12
CA GLN A 77 8.00 -0.82 -4.68
C GLN A 77 8.00 -2.34 -4.81
N TYR A 78 9.11 -2.90 -5.27
CA TYR A 78 9.34 -4.33 -5.33
C TYR A 78 10.51 -4.69 -4.43
N GLN A 79 10.37 -5.77 -3.66
CA GLN A 79 11.38 -6.30 -2.76
C GLN A 79 11.50 -7.82 -2.88
#